data_AF-A0A6N9VDM4-F1
#
_entry.id   AF-A0A6N9VDM4-F1
#
_cell.length_a   1.000
_cell.length_b   1.000
_cell.length_c   1.000
_cell.angle_alpha   90.00
_cell.angle_beta   90.00
_cell.angle_gamma   90.00
#
_symmetry.space_group_name_H-M   'P 1'
#
loop_
_entity.id
_entity.type
_entity.pdbx_description
1 polymer ?
#
loop_
_entity_poly.entity_id
_entity_poly.type
_entity_poly.pdbx_seq_one_letter_code
_entity_poly.pdbx_strand_id
1 'polypeptide(L)' 'TRYTTGEPIADAKAPAGPVDERWDTRRFEAKLVNPANRRKHTVIVVGTGLAGGSAGATLAEQGYHVVQFC' A
#
# COMPACT_ATOMS: atom_id res chain seq x y z
N THR A 1 -30.72 2.35 18.47
CA THR A 1 -29.41 2.35 17.77
C THR A 1 -29.65 2.44 16.28
N ARG A 2 -29.57 3.63 15.68
CA ARG A 2 -29.77 3.83 14.23
C ARG A 2 -28.45 4.29 13.64
N TYR A 3 -27.77 3.41 12.91
CA TYR A 3 -26.75 3.82 11.95
C TYR A 3 -27.28 3.47 10.55
N THR A 4 -26.89 4.28 9.56
CA THR A 4 -27.15 4.01 8.15
C THR A 4 -25.86 3.55 7.51
N THR A 5 -25.88 2.35 6.93
CA THR A 5 -24.77 1.86 6.11
C THR A 5 -24.75 2.68 4.81
N GLY A 6 -23.60 3.27 4.48
CA GLY A 6 -23.41 3.96 3.20
C GLY A 6 -23.37 2.99 2.02
N GLU A 7 -23.10 3.52 0.83
CA GLU A 7 -22.90 2.67 -0.35
C GLU A 7 -21.73 1.69 -0.14
N PRO A 8 -21.86 0.44 -0.62
CA PRO A 8 -20.78 -0.52 -0.57
C PRO A 8 -19.53 0.00 -1.29
N ILE A 9 -18.38 -0.07 -0.61
CA ILE A 9 -17.10 0.27 -1.22
C ILE A 9 -16.70 -0.87 -2.15
N ALA A 10 -16.48 -0.56 -3.43
CA ALA A 10 -15.93 -1.49 -4.41
C ALA A 10 -14.49 -1.11 -4.77
N ASP A 11 -13.56 -2.08 -4.72
CA ASP A 11 -12.20 -1.89 -5.21
C ASP A 11 -12.18 -2.00 -6.75
N ALA A 12 -12.12 -0.85 -7.41
CA ALA A 12 -12.04 -0.77 -8.87
C ALA A 12 -10.62 -0.99 -9.43
N LYS A 13 -9.59 -1.09 -8.57
CA LYS A 13 -8.19 -1.28 -8.97
C LYS A 13 -7.74 -2.73 -8.89
N ALA A 14 -8.45 -3.57 -8.14
CA ALA A 14 -8.17 -4.99 -8.09
C ALA A 14 -8.45 -5.66 -9.44
N PRO A 15 -7.59 -6.59 -9.91
CA PRO A 15 -7.92 -7.42 -11.06
C PRO A 15 -9.20 -8.22 -10.85
N ALA A 16 -9.92 -8.48 -11.94
CA ALA A 16 -11.06 -9.39 -11.92
C ALA A 16 -10.60 -10.86 -11.74
N GLY A 17 -11.55 -11.76 -11.50
CA GLY A 17 -11.29 -13.20 -11.35
C GLY A 17 -11.31 -13.71 -9.90
N PRO A 18 -10.95 -15.00 -9.69
CA PRO A 18 -10.89 -15.66 -8.39
C PRO A 18 -9.95 -14.95 -7.41
N VAL A 19 -10.33 -14.90 -6.13
CA VAL A 19 -9.61 -14.10 -5.11
C VAL A 19 -8.16 -14.57 -4.89
N ASP A 20 -7.92 -15.86 -5.03
CA ASP A 20 -6.63 -16.53 -4.89
C ASP A 20 -5.65 -16.15 -6.01
N GLU A 21 -6.14 -15.85 -7.21
CA GLU A 21 -5.30 -15.45 -8.36
C GLU A 21 -5.00 -13.95 -8.37
N ARG A 22 -5.86 -13.11 -7.76
CA ARG A 22 -5.79 -11.64 -7.90
C ARG A 22 -4.45 -11.03 -7.50
N TRP A 23 -3.82 -11.55 -6.45
CA TRP A 23 -2.53 -11.03 -6.00
C TRP A 23 -1.42 -11.31 -7.01
N ASP A 24 -1.42 -12.51 -7.58
CA ASP A 24 -0.42 -12.92 -8.57
C ASP A 24 -0.56 -12.09 -9.85
N THR A 25 -1.79 -11.93 -10.35
CA THR A 25 -2.09 -11.04 -11.48
C THR A 25 -1.64 -9.61 -11.19
N ARG A 26 -2.02 -9.06 -10.02
CA ARG A 26 -1.69 -7.67 -9.67
C ARG A 26 -0.19 -7.42 -9.56
N ARG A 27 0.58 -8.39 -9.06
CA ARG A 27 2.05 -8.32 -9.00
C ARG A 27 2.66 -8.33 -10.39
N PHE A 28 2.18 -9.19 -11.28
CA PHE A 28 2.69 -9.32 -12.65
C PHE A 28 2.45 -8.05 -13.47
N GLU A 29 1.26 -7.46 -13.36
CA GLU A 29 0.87 -6.25 -14.10
C GLU A 29 1.42 -4.95 -13.48
N ALA A 30 1.99 -5.02 -12.28
CA ALA A 30 2.49 -3.84 -11.57
C ALA A 30 3.63 -3.16 -12.34
N LYS A 31 3.57 -1.83 -12.47
CA LYS A 31 4.71 -1.05 -12.96
C LYS A 31 5.87 -1.15 -11.97
N LEU A 32 7.06 -1.48 -12.48
CA LEU A 32 8.28 -1.53 -11.69
C LEU A 32 8.68 -0.14 -11.20
N VAL A 33 9.11 -0.08 -9.94
CA VAL A 33 9.69 1.12 -9.31
C VAL A 33 11.19 1.11 -9.55
N ASN A 34 11.74 2.25 -9.96
CA ASN A 34 13.18 2.45 -10.16
C ASN A 34 13.68 3.59 -9.26
N PRO A 35 15.00 3.72 -9.03
CA PRO A 35 15.52 4.77 -8.14
C PRO A 35 15.08 6.19 -8.50
N ALA A 36 14.89 6.49 -9.79
CA ALA A 36 14.49 7.81 -10.27
C ALA A 36 13.03 8.17 -9.92
N ASN A 37 12.16 7.20 -9.63
CA ASN A 37 10.74 7.44 -9.37
C ASN A 37 10.27 7.15 -7.93
N ARG A 38 11.15 6.67 -7.02
CA ARG A 38 10.78 6.35 -5.62
C ARG A 38 10.10 7.50 -4.88
N ARG A 39 10.58 8.73 -5.07
CA ARG A 39 10.01 9.94 -4.44
C ARG A 39 8.57 10.24 -4.84
N LYS A 40 8.08 9.68 -5.96
CA LYS A 40 6.69 9.83 -6.42
C LYS A 40 5.74 8.90 -5.67
N HIS A 41 6.27 7.92 -4.94
CA HIS A 41 5.47 6.94 -4.21
C HIS A 41 5.42 7.31 -2.73
N THR A 42 4.20 7.36 -2.21
CA THR A 42 3.94 7.51 -0.77
C THR A 42 3.74 6.14 -0.15
N VAL A 43 4.48 5.84 0.90
CA VAL A 43 4.35 4.61 1.67
C VAL A 43 3.79 4.97 3.04
N ILE A 44 2.66 4.36 3.38
CA ILE A 44 2.05 4.47 4.69
C ILE A 44 2.49 3.27 5.53
N VAL A 45 3.08 3.53 6.69
CA VAL A 45 3.44 2.51 7.66
C VAL A 45 2.55 2.69 8.89
N VAL A 46 1.74 1.68 9.20
CA VAL A 46 0.87 1.66 10.37
C VAL A 46 1.51 0.78 11.45
N GLY A 47 1.69 1.36 12.63
CA GLY A 47 2.43 0.79 13.74
C GLY A 47 3.88 1.29 13.79
N THR A 48 4.32 1.77 14.95
CA THR A 48 5.67 2.33 15.19
C THR A 48 6.49 1.50 16.18
N GLY A 49 6.22 0.19 16.27
CA GLY A 49 7.07 -0.75 17.00
C GLY A 49 8.40 -1.01 16.27
N LEU A 50 9.18 -1.99 16.73
CA LEU A 50 10.50 -2.32 16.16
C LEU A 50 10.46 -2.54 14.64
N ALA A 51 9.46 -3.29 14.16
CA ALA A 51 9.28 -3.54 12.72
C ALA A 51 8.86 -2.28 11.96
N GLY A 52 7.93 -1.49 12.51
CA GLY A 52 7.42 -0.29 11.86
C GLY A 52 8.44 0.83 11.76
N GLY A 53 9.20 1.07 12.84
CA GLY A 53 10.27 2.08 12.86
C GLY A 53 11.42 1.72 11.90
N SER A 54 11.87 0.45 11.91
CA SER A 54 12.91 -0.02 11.00
C SER A 54 12.48 0.03 9.53
N ALA A 55 11.26 -0.43 9.21
CA ALA A 55 10.73 -0.34 7.86
C ALA A 55 10.59 1.11 7.37
N GLY A 56 10.09 2.00 8.24
CA GLY A 56 9.94 3.42 7.94
C GLY A 56 11.29 4.09 7.62
N ALA A 57 12.29 3.86 8.46
CA ALA A 57 13.64 4.41 8.27
C ALA A 57 14.28 3.90 6.97
N THR A 58 14.29 2.59 6.73
CA THR A 58 14.91 2.00 5.53
C THR A 58 14.25 2.49 4.24
N LEU A 59 12.91 2.60 4.20
CA LEU A 59 12.21 3.08 3.02
C LEU A 59 12.42 4.58 2.79
N ALA A 60 12.49 5.38 3.85
CA ALA A 60 12.82 6.80 3.75
C ALA A 60 14.24 7.00 3.21
N GLU A 61 15.23 6.24 3.71
CA GLU A 61 16.61 6.26 3.19
C GLU A 61 16.69 5.90 1.71
N GLN A 62 15.87 4.95 1.25
CA GLN A 62 15.80 4.59 -0.16
C GLN A 62 15.17 5.68 -1.05
N GLY A 63 14.59 6.74 -0.46
CA GLY A 63 14.04 7.90 -1.15
C GLY A 63 12.53 7.87 -1.37
N TYR A 64 11.79 7.03 -0.64
CA TYR A 64 10.31 7.06 -0.65
C TYR A 64 9.77 8.19 0.24
N HIS A 65 8.57 8.69 -0.05
CA HIS A 65 7.84 9.54 0.88
C HIS A 65 7.12 8.66 1.91
N VAL A 66 7.63 8.57 3.14
CA VAL A 66 7.07 7.69 4.17
C VAL A 66 6.22 8.50 5.15
N VAL A 67 5.02 8.02 5.45
CA VAL A 67 4.14 8.55 6.49
C VAL A 67 3.89 7.46 7.52
N GLN A 68 4.19 7.73 8.79
CA GLN A 68 4.05 6.76 9.88
C GLN A 68 2.85 7.12 10.77
N PHE A 69 2.08 6.09 11.14
CA PHE A 69 0.94 6.19 12.06
C PHE A 69 1.14 5.23 13.23
N CYS A 70 0.81 5.68 14.44
CA CYS A 70 0.89 4.90 15.67
C CYS A 70 -0.42 4.22 16.03
#